data_AF-A0A7W6GWE9-F1
#
_entry.id   AF-A0A7W6GWE9-F1
#
_cell.length_a   1.000
_cell.length_b   1.000
_cell.length_c   1.000
_cell.angle_alpha   90.00
_cell.angle_beta   90.00
_cell.angle_gamma   90.00
#
_symmetry.space_group_name_H-M   'P 1'
#
loop_
_entity.id
_entity.type
_entity.pdbx_description
1 polymer ?
#
loop_
_entity_poly.entity_id
_entity_poly.type
_entity_poly.pdbx_seq_one_letter_code
_entity_poly.pdbx_strand_id
1 'polypeptide(L)'
;MTDLTARTDDWSFQIVAEGSKRFFVRVTSPMGSKSSMVFSDFILNPDDNARAIEAFRLLNERGFVVSPPMKLVFQDIHPSYSDERDRAELIRRHDQIVGVLKEYAAQAGLTVENTFLNPTGNKFETVAQIE
;
A
#
# COMPACT_ATOMS: atom_id res chain seq x y z
N MET A 1 -14.75 10.47 -12.43
CA MET A 1 -13.38 10.70 -12.94
C MET A 1 -12.46 10.56 -11.77
N THR A 2 -11.53 9.60 -11.82
CA THR A 2 -10.55 9.38 -10.76
C THR A 2 -9.45 10.42 -10.91
N ASP A 3 -9.23 11.18 -9.83
CA ASP A 3 -8.28 12.29 -9.71
C ASP A 3 -6.85 11.82 -9.43
N LEU A 4 -6.53 10.61 -9.89
CA LEU A 4 -5.25 9.96 -9.66
C LEU A 4 -4.29 10.22 -10.83
N THR A 5 -3.10 10.69 -10.49
CA THR A 5 -2.00 10.89 -11.43
C THR A 5 -0.88 9.92 -11.12
N ALA A 6 -0.39 9.23 -12.13
CA ALA A 6 0.77 8.34 -12.03
C ALA A 6 2.03 8.99 -12.59
N ARG A 7 3.16 8.71 -11.94
CA ARG A 7 4.51 9.10 -12.38
C ARG A 7 5.47 7.94 -12.18
N THR A 8 6.40 7.78 -13.11
CA THR A 8 7.52 6.85 -12.99
C THR A 8 8.82 7.65 -12.86
N ASP A 9 9.72 7.21 -12.00
CA ASP A 9 11.12 7.63 -11.99
C ASP A 9 12.06 6.43 -12.07
N ASP A 10 13.38 6.67 -12.05
CA ASP A 10 14.41 5.63 -12.24
C ASP A 10 14.34 4.51 -11.19
N TRP A 11 13.66 4.72 -10.06
CA TRP A 11 13.69 3.82 -8.91
C TRP A 11 12.30 3.42 -8.40
N SER A 12 11.22 4.01 -8.93
CA SER A 12 9.88 3.82 -8.39
C SER A 12 8.75 4.20 -9.33
N PHE A 13 7.58 3.67 -9.03
CA PHE A 13 6.30 4.09 -9.59
C PHE A 13 5.46 4.75 -8.50
N GLN A 14 4.87 5.90 -8.80
CA GLN A 14 4.18 6.76 -7.83
C GLN A 14 2.78 7.09 -8.32
N ILE A 15 1.81 7.06 -7.40
CA ILE A 15 0.45 7.53 -7.63
C ILE A 15 0.12 8.59 -6.58
N VAL A 16 -0.36 9.73 -7.05
CA VAL A 16 -0.81 10.86 -6.23
C VAL A 16 -2.23 11.23 -6.59
N ALA A 17 -2.95 11.84 -5.65
CA ALA A 17 -4.26 12.41 -5.95
C ALA A 17 -4.15 13.92 -6.13
N GLU A 18 -4.72 14.45 -7.21
CA GLU A 18 -4.73 15.89 -7.47
C GLU A 18 -5.42 16.64 -6.31
N GLY A 19 -4.80 17.72 -5.84
CA GLY A 19 -5.31 18.50 -4.71
C GLY A 19 -5.16 17.86 -3.32
N SER A 20 -4.73 16.59 -3.22
CA SER A 20 -4.43 15.94 -1.94
C SER A 20 -2.95 16.05 -1.58
N LYS A 21 -2.66 16.55 -0.38
CA LYS A 21 -1.29 16.51 0.19
C LYS A 21 -0.98 15.19 0.91
N ARG A 22 -1.96 14.29 1.01
CA ARG A 22 -1.91 13.12 1.91
C ARG A 22 -2.25 11.80 1.24
N PHE A 23 -2.56 11.80 -0.05
CA PHE A 23 -2.67 10.59 -0.83
C PHE A 23 -1.39 10.38 -1.63
N PHE A 24 -0.62 9.37 -1.24
CA PHE A 24 0.64 9.05 -1.89
C PHE A 24 0.91 7.54 -1.80
N VAL A 25 1.00 6.90 -2.95
CA VAL A 25 1.35 5.47 -3.08
C VAL A 25 2.62 5.38 -3.91
N ARG A 26 3.65 4.71 -3.40
CA ARG A 26 4.93 4.53 -4.09
C ARG A 26 5.38 3.09 -4.02
N VAL A 27 5.58 2.48 -5.19
CA VAL A 27 6.10 1.12 -5.36
C VAL A 27 7.56 1.21 -5.81
N THR A 28 8.45 0.50 -5.14
CA THR A 28 9.89 0.43 -5.46
C THR A 28 10.30 -0.91 -6.06
N SER A 29 9.43 -1.92 -5.99
CA SER A 29 9.65 -3.18 -6.70
C SER A 29 9.63 -2.99 -8.21
N PRO A 30 10.47 -3.71 -8.96
CA PRO A 30 10.39 -3.73 -10.42
C PRO A 30 9.01 -4.15 -10.93
N MET A 31 8.62 -3.58 -12.07
CA MET A 31 7.43 -4.02 -12.79
C MET A 31 7.55 -5.52 -13.13
N GLY A 32 6.49 -6.29 -12.91
CA GLY A 32 6.47 -7.74 -13.14
C GLY A 32 7.14 -8.59 -12.05
N SER A 33 7.53 -8.01 -10.90
CA SER A 33 7.91 -8.80 -9.73
C SER A 33 6.81 -9.80 -9.35
N LYS A 34 7.17 -11.08 -9.23
CA LYS A 34 6.20 -12.18 -9.07
C LYS A 34 5.98 -12.62 -7.62
N SER A 35 6.99 -12.47 -6.76
CA SER A 35 6.99 -13.00 -5.39
C SER A 35 6.76 -11.94 -4.33
N SER A 36 7.13 -10.68 -4.59
CA SER A 36 6.91 -9.59 -3.67
C SER A 36 6.73 -8.24 -4.35
N MET A 37 5.98 -7.36 -3.69
CA MET A 37 5.83 -5.97 -4.06
C MET A 37 6.00 -5.10 -2.82
N VAL A 38 6.89 -4.12 -2.91
CA VAL A 38 7.24 -3.21 -1.83
C VAL A 38 6.67 -1.84 -2.13
N PHE A 39 5.85 -1.37 -1.22
CA PHE A 39 5.37 0.00 -1.14
C PHE A 39 6.27 0.75 -0.16
N SER A 40 7.13 1.64 -0.66
CA SER A 40 7.97 2.47 0.22
C SER A 40 7.16 3.52 0.97
N ASP A 41 6.06 3.96 0.35
CA ASP A 41 5.13 4.93 0.91
C ASP A 41 3.70 4.50 0.55
N PHE A 42 2.85 4.42 1.56
CA PHE A 42 1.41 4.17 1.39
C PHE A 42 0.63 5.06 2.37
N ILE A 43 0.56 6.35 2.01
CA ILE A 43 0.02 7.41 2.83
C ILE A 43 -1.37 7.76 2.30
N LEU A 44 -2.36 7.67 3.19
CA LEU A 44 -3.78 7.90 2.89
C LEU A 44 -4.41 8.80 3.96
N ASN A 45 -5.48 9.55 3.64
CA ASN A 45 -6.41 10.02 4.66
C ASN A 45 -7.35 8.88 5.12
N PRO A 46 -8.03 9.00 6.27
CA PRO A 46 -8.98 7.98 6.74
C PRO A 46 -10.12 7.65 5.76
N ASP A 47 -10.48 8.58 4.87
CA ASP A 47 -11.56 8.48 3.89
C ASP A 47 -11.09 8.09 2.47
N ASP A 48 -9.78 7.89 2.28
CA ASP A 48 -9.19 7.62 0.97
C ASP A 48 -9.27 6.15 0.50
N ASN A 49 -10.02 5.28 1.20
CA ASN A 49 -10.04 3.83 0.91
C ASN A 49 -10.45 3.51 -0.53
N ALA A 50 -11.52 4.14 -1.03
CA ALA A 50 -11.97 3.93 -2.40
C ALA A 50 -10.92 4.37 -3.43
N ARG A 51 -10.22 5.47 -3.14
CA ARG A 51 -9.13 5.98 -3.98
C ARG A 51 -7.91 5.06 -3.93
N ALA A 52 -7.63 4.44 -2.78
CA ALA A 52 -6.55 3.47 -2.64
C ALA A 52 -6.83 2.18 -3.42
N ILE A 53 -8.08 1.69 -3.43
CA ILE A 53 -8.49 0.56 -4.28
C ILE A 53 -8.29 0.88 -5.76
N GLU A 54 -8.64 2.10 -6.19
CA GLU A 54 -8.39 2.53 -7.55
C GLU A 54 -6.88 2.60 -7.86
N ALA A 55 -6.06 3.06 -6.91
CA ALA A 55 -4.61 3.03 -7.09
C ALA A 55 -4.07 1.61 -7.32
N PHE A 56 -4.61 0.59 -6.64
CA PHE A 56 -4.29 -0.82 -6.92
C PHE A 56 -4.70 -1.26 -8.32
N ARG A 57 -5.88 -0.84 -8.81
CA ARG A 57 -6.30 -1.12 -10.20
C ARG A 57 -5.35 -0.47 -11.20
N LEU A 58 -4.98 0.79 -10.96
CA LEU A 58 -4.03 1.51 -11.82
C LEU A 58 -2.65 0.84 -11.80
N LEU A 59 -2.17 0.35 -10.65
CA LEU A 59 -0.95 -0.45 -10.56
C LEU A 59 -1.04 -1.71 -11.43
N ASN A 60 -2.15 -2.44 -11.34
CA ASN A 60 -2.38 -3.64 -12.13
C ASN A 60 -2.39 -3.35 -13.65
N GLU A 61 -3.07 -2.30 -14.09
CA GLU A 61 -3.08 -1.84 -15.49
C GLU A 61 -1.68 -1.46 -16.00
N ARG A 62 -0.80 -1.02 -15.09
CA ARG A 62 0.58 -0.62 -15.38
C ARG A 62 1.58 -1.78 -15.26
N GLY A 63 1.12 -3.01 -15.01
CA GLY A 63 1.97 -4.20 -14.94
C GLY A 63 2.53 -4.52 -13.55
N PHE A 64 2.11 -3.80 -12.52
CA PHE A 64 2.33 -4.15 -11.11
C PHE A 64 1.19 -5.05 -10.65
N VAL A 65 1.16 -6.26 -11.23
CA VAL A 65 0.07 -7.23 -11.00
C VAL A 65 0.23 -7.85 -9.61
N VAL A 66 -0.84 -7.78 -8.82
CA VAL A 66 -0.95 -8.53 -7.56
C VAL A 66 -1.45 -9.94 -7.90
N SER A 67 -0.62 -10.96 -7.71
CA SER A 67 -0.93 -12.34 -8.09
C SER A 67 -0.45 -13.33 -7.03
N PRO A 68 -1.19 -14.40 -6.74
CA PRO A 68 -0.75 -15.40 -5.78
C PRO A 68 0.32 -16.35 -6.35
N PRO A 69 1.25 -16.85 -5.51
CA PRO A 69 1.53 -16.40 -4.15
C PRO A 69 2.39 -15.13 -4.19
N MET A 70 2.00 -14.07 -3.49
CA MET A 70 2.79 -12.82 -3.43
C MET A 70 2.75 -12.17 -2.07
N LYS A 71 3.92 -11.70 -1.63
CA LYS A 71 4.08 -10.91 -0.41
C LYS A 71 4.01 -9.41 -0.72
N LEU A 72 3.06 -8.71 -0.12
CA LEU A 72 3.01 -7.25 -0.15
C LEU A 72 3.62 -6.69 1.14
N VAL A 73 4.54 -5.74 0.98
CA VAL A 73 5.21 -5.08 2.10
C VAL A 73 4.98 -3.58 2.00
N PHE A 74 4.31 -3.02 3.00
CA PHE A 74 4.05 -1.60 3.13
C PHE A 74 4.99 -1.03 4.18
N GLN A 75 5.98 -0.29 3.73
CA GLN A 75 6.99 0.33 4.57
C GLN A 75 6.52 1.70 5.03
N ASP A 76 7.18 2.18 6.09
CA ASP A 76 7.05 3.54 6.59
C ASP A 76 5.59 4.01 6.76
N ILE A 77 4.73 3.13 7.29
CA ILE A 77 3.27 3.38 7.38
C ILE A 77 2.90 4.56 8.29
N HIS A 78 3.89 5.08 9.04
CA HIS A 78 3.78 6.30 9.81
C HIS A 78 5.14 7.03 9.88
N PRO A 79 5.49 7.82 8.86
CA PRO A 79 6.83 8.43 8.74
C PRO A 79 7.09 9.56 9.76
N SER A 80 6.05 10.06 10.41
CA SER A 80 6.14 11.05 11.49
C SER A 80 6.12 10.44 12.90
N TYR A 81 6.20 9.11 13.02
CA TYR A 81 6.17 8.43 14.31
C TYR A 81 7.39 8.82 15.14
N SER A 82 7.15 9.48 16.28
CA SER A 82 8.22 9.94 17.18
C SER A 82 8.19 9.29 18.57
N ASP A 83 7.08 8.66 18.97
CA ASP A 83 6.89 8.14 20.33
C ASP A 83 5.98 6.89 20.39
N GLU A 84 6.24 5.99 21.35
CA GLU A 84 5.47 4.77 21.67
C GLU A 84 3.98 5.03 21.95
N ARG A 85 3.61 6.28 22.25
CA ARG A 85 2.22 6.71 22.48
C ARG A 85 1.36 6.70 21.23
N ASP A 86 1.96 6.68 20.03
CA ASP A 86 1.24 6.68 18.75
C ASP A 86 0.89 5.25 18.26
N ARG A 87 1.04 4.23 19.12
CA ARG A 87 0.69 2.83 18.80
C ARG A 87 -0.74 2.66 18.28
N ALA A 88 -1.69 3.44 18.80
CA ALA A 88 -3.09 3.39 18.34
C ALA A 88 -3.22 3.85 16.87
N GLU A 89 -2.48 4.88 16.47
CA GLU A 89 -2.45 5.35 15.08
C GLU A 89 -1.77 4.32 14.17
N LEU A 90 -0.68 3.69 14.61
CA LEU A 90 -0.04 2.61 13.86
C LEU A 90 -0.98 1.43 13.57
N ILE A 91 -1.73 0.98 14.58
CA ILE A 91 -2.73 -0.07 14.42
C ILE A 91 -3.82 0.39 13.46
N ARG A 92 -4.32 1.62 13.62
CA ARG A 92 -5.33 2.18 12.72
C ARG A 92 -4.86 2.23 11.26
N ARG A 93 -3.59 2.58 11.02
CA ARG A 93 -2.95 2.59 9.68
C ARG A 93 -2.84 1.18 9.11
N HIS A 94 -2.36 0.24 9.93
CA HIS A 94 -2.29 -1.17 9.57
C HIS A 94 -3.68 -1.71 9.16
N ASP A 95 -4.70 -1.50 9.99
CA ASP A 95 -6.06 -1.95 9.74
C ASP A 95 -6.64 -1.32 8.47
N GLN A 96 -6.34 -0.03 8.22
CA GLN A 96 -6.73 0.65 6.99
C GLN A 96 -6.09 0.00 5.75
N ILE A 97 -4.79 -0.26 5.78
CA ILE A 97 -4.06 -0.92 4.68
C ILE A 97 -4.63 -2.32 4.41
N VAL A 98 -4.79 -3.11 5.47
CA VAL A 98 -5.34 -4.47 5.37
C VAL A 98 -6.78 -4.45 4.85
N GLY A 99 -7.60 -3.50 5.30
CA GLY A 99 -8.97 -3.31 4.83
C GLY A 99 -9.05 -3.02 3.33
N VAL A 100 -8.29 -2.02 2.87
CA VAL A 100 -8.18 -1.67 1.44
C VAL A 100 -7.70 -2.87 0.62
N LEU A 101 -6.68 -3.58 1.11
CA LEU A 101 -6.11 -4.71 0.40
C LEU A 101 -7.10 -5.87 0.30
N LYS A 102 -7.81 -6.20 1.37
CA LYS A 102 -8.85 -7.24 1.37
C LYS A 102 -9.99 -6.90 0.42
N GLU A 103 -10.42 -5.65 0.38
CA GLU A 103 -11.47 -5.21 -0.53
C GLU A 103 -11.02 -5.30 -2.00
N TYR A 104 -9.83 -4.82 -2.33
CA TYR A 104 -9.26 -4.97 -3.67
C TYR A 104 -9.09 -6.45 -4.06
N ALA A 105 -8.49 -7.27 -3.18
CA ALA A 105 -8.27 -8.69 -3.43
C ALA A 105 -9.60 -9.43 -3.69
N ALA A 106 -10.64 -9.18 -2.90
CA ALA A 106 -11.95 -9.77 -3.10
C ALA A 106 -12.54 -9.40 -4.48
N GLN A 107 -12.39 -8.15 -4.92
CA GLN A 107 -12.82 -7.70 -6.25
C GLN A 107 -12.02 -8.37 -7.39
N ALA A 108 -10.77 -8.72 -7.13
CA ALA A 108 -9.88 -9.41 -8.07
C ALA A 108 -9.99 -10.95 -8.01
N GLY A 109 -10.81 -11.51 -7.12
CA GLY A 109 -10.92 -12.96 -6.92
C GLY A 109 -9.72 -13.59 -6.20
N LEU A 110 -9.03 -12.80 -5.37
CA LEU A 110 -7.86 -13.16 -4.59
C LEU A 110 -8.17 -13.19 -3.09
N THR A 111 -7.32 -13.86 -2.31
CA THR A 111 -7.44 -13.89 -0.84
C THR A 111 -6.23 -13.20 -0.20
N VAL A 112 -6.46 -12.51 0.92
CA VAL A 112 -5.39 -11.91 1.74
C VAL A 112 -5.27 -12.68 3.04
N GLU A 113 -4.10 -13.26 3.26
CA GLU A 113 -3.76 -14.02 4.45
C GLU A 113 -2.52 -13.44 5.16
N ASN A 114 -2.24 -13.97 6.36
CA ASN A 114 -1.01 -13.71 7.10
C ASN A 114 -0.64 -12.22 7.20
N THR A 115 -1.61 -11.39 7.60
CA THR A 115 -1.42 -9.95 7.79
C THR A 115 -0.82 -9.67 9.15
N PHE A 116 0.31 -8.97 9.22
CA PHE A 116 0.91 -8.58 10.49
C PHE A 116 1.61 -7.23 10.41
N LEU A 117 1.67 -6.57 11.57
CA LEU A 117 2.45 -5.36 11.78
C LEU A 117 3.84 -5.75 12.29
N ASN A 118 4.88 -5.44 11.52
CA ASN A 118 6.26 -5.80 11.81
C ASN A 118 7.11 -4.57 12.22
N PRO A 119 7.65 -4.51 13.44
CA PRO A 119 8.61 -3.49 13.82
C PRO A 119 10.00 -3.79 13.21
N THR A 120 10.56 -2.85 12.45
CA THR A 120 11.88 -2.98 11.82
C THR A 120 12.70 -1.70 12.01
N GLY A 121 13.77 -1.74 12.81
CA GLY A 121 14.75 -0.64 12.89
C GLY A 121 14.12 0.74 13.20
N ASN A 122 13.21 0.81 14.17
CA ASN A 122 12.40 1.98 14.55
C ASN A 122 11.31 2.40 13.56
N LYS A 123 11.12 1.67 12.47
CA LYS A 123 9.99 1.82 11.55
C LYS A 123 8.99 0.68 11.75
N PHE A 124 7.79 0.88 11.23
CA PHE A 124 6.75 -0.13 11.22
C PHE A 124 6.37 -0.46 9.78
N GLU A 125 6.24 -1.74 9.51
CA GLU A 125 5.82 -2.26 8.21
C GLU A 125 4.52 -3.04 8.37
N THR A 126 3.60 -2.91 7.42
CA THR A 126 2.50 -3.86 7.27
C THR A 126 2.90 -4.88 6.23
N VAL A 127 2.80 -6.16 6.58
CA VAL A 127 3.05 -7.27 5.66
C VAL A 127 1.74 -8.01 5.45
N ALA A 128 1.45 -8.38 4.21
CA ALA A 128 0.31 -9.20 3.84
C ALA A 128 0.71 -10.22 2.77
N GLN A 129 0.10 -11.41 2.83
CA GLN A 129 0.29 -12.48 1.85
C GLN A 129 -0.96 -12.57 0.97
N ILE A 130 -0.75 -12.69 -0.33
CA ILE A 130 -1.80 -12.93 -1.32
C ILE A 130 -1.76 -14.40 -1.73
N GLU A 131 -2.91 -15.06 -1.65
CA GLU A 131 -3.16 -16.47 -1.99
C GLU A 131 -4.33 -16.62 -2.98
#